data_AF-A0A7R9ZTU4-F1
#
_entry.id   AF-A0A7R9ZTU4-F1
#
_cell.length_a   1.000
_cell.length_b   1.000
_cell.length_c   1.000
_cell.angle_alpha   90.00
_cell.angle_beta   90.00
_cell.angle_gamma   90.00
#
_symmetry.space_group_name_H-M   'P 1'
#
loop_
_entity.id
_entity.type
_entity.pdbx_description
1 polymer ?
#
loop_
_entity_poly.entity_id
_entity_poly.type
_entity_poly.pdbx_seq_one_letter_code
_entity_poly.pdbx_strand_id
1 'polypeptide(L)'
;DISDYMAAIQQILNKRERTTANIFLSTEDPEAAKRFRERLPVGWNLYVDQFLIDTMEHRIDDYNGNPRMAKKMDGRAGLLSLGSLLVAMEANDFVLTTKSNWSQLMDELRRAILDPRCGNCTSMIDLRKK
;
A
#
# COMPACT_ATOMS: atom_id res chain seq x y z
N ASP A 1 4.60 -8.56 10.68
CA ASP A 1 5.71 -7.66 11.06
C ASP A 1 6.21 -6.96 9.79
N ILE A 2 6.89 -5.81 9.89
CA ILE A 2 7.53 -5.14 8.73
C ILE A 2 8.51 -6.10 8.06
N SER A 3 9.18 -6.95 8.83
CA SER A 3 10.10 -7.99 8.34
C SER A 3 9.45 -8.90 7.28
N ASP A 4 8.17 -9.23 7.42
CA ASP A 4 7.42 -10.05 6.45
C ASP A 4 7.26 -9.32 5.11
N TYR A 5 6.98 -8.01 5.15
CA TYR A 5 6.90 -7.18 3.95
C TYR A 5 8.25 -7.07 3.26
N MET A 6 9.33 -6.87 4.02
CA MET A 6 10.69 -6.80 3.47
C MET A 6 11.10 -8.10 2.78
N ALA A 7 10.82 -9.24 3.42
CA ALA A 7 11.08 -10.56 2.85
C ALA A 7 10.28 -10.79 1.56
N ALA A 8 9.01 -10.39 1.52
CA ALA A 8 8.17 -10.49 0.32
C ALA A 8 8.69 -9.62 -0.83
N ILE A 9 9.11 -8.38 -0.55
CA ILE A 9 9.71 -7.50 -1.57
C ILE A 9 11.00 -8.13 -2.10
N GLN A 10 11.86 -8.65 -1.22
CA GLN A 10 13.09 -9.32 -1.65
C GLN A 10 12.79 -10.54 -2.54
N GLN A 11 11.76 -11.31 -2.21
CA GLN A 11 11.32 -12.45 -3.03
C GLN A 11 10.89 -12.01 -4.44
N ILE A 12 10.12 -10.91 -4.54
CA ILE A 12 9.73 -10.33 -5.84
C ILE A 12 10.95 -9.88 -6.64
N LEU A 13 11.88 -9.17 -5.99
CA LEU A 13 13.09 -8.68 -6.64
C LEU A 13 13.97 -9.82 -7.17
N ASN A 14 14.15 -10.88 -6.38
CA ASN A 14 14.88 -12.07 -6.80
C ASN A 14 14.23 -12.72 -8.03
N LYS A 15 12.90 -12.83 -8.04
CA LYS A 15 12.15 -13.40 -9.18
C LYS A 15 12.26 -12.53 -10.44
N ARG A 16 12.39 -11.22 -10.28
CA ARG A 16 12.53 -10.26 -11.39
C ARG A 16 13.98 -9.96 -11.77
N GLU A 17 14.95 -10.61 -11.13
CA GLU A 17 16.39 -10.36 -11.31
C GLU A 17 16.77 -8.89 -11.11
N ARG A 18 16.16 -8.24 -10.12
CA ARG A 18 16.39 -6.83 -9.75
C ARG A 18 17.00 -6.73 -8.37
N THR A 19 17.75 -5.65 -8.13
CA THR A 19 18.36 -5.35 -6.83
C THR A 19 17.79 -4.09 -6.16
N THR A 20 17.10 -3.24 -6.94
CA THR A 20 16.52 -1.98 -6.49
C THR A 20 14.99 -2.02 -6.55
N ALA A 21 14.35 -1.21 -5.70
CA ALA A 21 12.89 -1.11 -5.63
C ALA A 21 12.44 0.34 -5.45
N ASN A 22 11.32 0.69 -6.10
CA ASN A 22 10.54 1.87 -5.77
C ASN A 22 9.25 1.39 -5.10
N ILE A 23 9.06 1.75 -3.84
CA ILE A 23 8.00 1.20 -2.99
C ILE A 23 7.03 2.31 -2.67
N PHE A 24 5.77 2.14 -3.10
CA PHE A 24 4.67 2.95 -2.60
C PHE A 24 4.07 2.28 -1.36
N LEU A 25 4.11 2.98 -0.22
CA LEU A 25 3.59 2.48 1.05
C LEU A 25 2.29 3.22 1.41
N SER A 26 1.17 2.54 1.19
CA SER A 26 -0.13 2.97 1.71
C SER A 26 -0.38 2.32 3.06
N THR A 27 -0.34 3.13 4.12
CA THR A 27 -0.58 2.71 5.49
C THR A 27 -1.29 3.81 6.24
N GLU A 28 -2.21 3.43 7.12
CA GLU A 28 -2.77 4.34 8.10
C GLU A 28 -1.91 4.40 9.36
N ASP A 29 -0.85 3.60 9.54
CA ASP A 29 -0.03 3.60 10.76
C ASP A 29 1.27 4.42 10.58
N PRO A 30 1.42 5.59 11.23
CA PRO A 30 2.63 6.41 11.15
C PRO A 30 3.88 5.69 11.67
N GLU A 31 3.72 4.86 12.70
CA GLU A 31 4.82 4.13 13.31
C GLU A 31 5.29 2.99 12.39
N ALA A 32 4.36 2.34 11.67
CA ALA A 32 4.71 1.39 10.62
C ALA A 32 5.53 2.07 9.50
N ALA A 33 5.13 3.27 9.06
CA ALA A 33 5.87 4.02 8.03
C ALA A 33 7.30 4.38 8.49
N LYS A 34 7.44 4.80 9.76
CA LYS A 34 8.74 5.09 10.37
C LYS A 34 9.63 3.83 10.41
N ARG A 35 9.12 2.72 10.96
CA ARG A 35 9.86 1.44 11.05
C ARG A 35 10.25 0.90 9.68
N PHE A 36 9.40 1.08 8.67
CA PHE A 36 9.70 0.67 7.30
C PHE A 36 10.89 1.48 6.75
N ARG A 37 10.88 2.80 6.96
CA ARG A 37 11.96 3.69 6.52
C ARG A 37 13.29 3.36 7.21
N GLU A 38 13.27 3.08 8.51
CA GLU A 38 14.48 2.73 9.28
C GLU A 38 15.13 1.41 8.85
N ARG A 39 14.34 0.49 8.28
CA ARG A 39 14.80 -0.84 7.84
C ARG A 39 15.07 -0.92 6.34
N LEU A 40 14.99 0.20 5.62
CA LEU A 40 15.05 0.22 4.16
C LEU A 40 16.49 -0.10 3.65
N PRO A 41 16.68 -1.14 2.83
CA PRO A 41 17.97 -1.46 2.23
C PRO A 41 18.47 -0.35 1.30
N VAL A 42 19.78 -0.31 1.11
CA VAL A 42 20.41 0.59 0.14
C VAL A 42 19.88 0.31 -1.27
N GLY A 43 19.54 1.37 -1.99
CA GLY A 43 19.01 1.30 -3.35
C GLY A 43 17.50 1.08 -3.44
N TRP A 44 16.80 0.97 -2.31
CA TRP A 44 15.35 0.98 -2.26
C TRP A 44 14.85 2.38 -1.93
N ASN A 45 13.82 2.84 -2.63
CA ASN A 45 13.20 4.13 -2.42
C ASN A 45 11.78 3.92 -1.86
N LEU A 46 11.45 4.64 -0.79
CA LEU A 46 10.14 4.56 -0.14
C LEU A 46 9.36 5.86 -0.35
N TYR A 47 8.22 5.74 -1.03
CA TYR A 47 7.22 6.79 -1.23
C TYR A 47 6.05 6.50 -0.30
N VAL A 48 5.92 7.30 0.76
CA VAL A 48 4.81 7.16 1.71
C VAL A 48 3.60 7.89 1.16
N ASP A 49 2.45 7.25 1.28
CA ASP A 49 1.17 7.78 0.82
C ASP A 49 0.85 9.15 1.46
N GLN A 50 0.50 10.12 0.61
CA GLN A 50 0.14 11.47 1.04
C GLN A 50 -1.10 11.47 1.93
N PHE A 51 -1.98 10.48 1.80
CA PHE A 51 -3.14 10.30 2.68
C PHE A 51 -2.74 10.30 4.16
N LEU A 52 -1.66 9.60 4.51
CA LEU A 52 -1.18 9.52 5.90
C LEU A 52 -0.79 10.89 6.44
N ILE A 53 -0.12 11.70 5.61
CA ILE A 53 0.36 13.04 5.98
C ILE A 53 -0.83 13.99 6.13
N ASP A 54 -1.70 14.04 5.13
CA ASP A 54 -2.83 14.97 5.07
C ASP A 54 -3.92 14.69 6.10
N THR A 55 -3.98 13.45 6.62
CA THR A 55 -4.98 13.05 7.63
C THR A 55 -4.43 13.02 9.06
N MET A 56 -3.12 13.20 9.26
CA MET A 56 -2.47 13.01 10.56
C MET A 56 -3.09 13.87 11.68
N GLU A 57 -3.34 15.16 11.42
CA GLU A 57 -3.94 16.11 12.37
C GLU A 57 -5.46 15.91 12.57
N HIS A 58 -6.06 15.08 11.73
CA HIS A 58 -7.49 14.81 11.72
C HIS A 58 -7.84 13.38 12.11
N ARG A 59 -6.81 12.57 12.41
CA ARG A 59 -6.96 11.20 12.87
C ARG A 59 -7.75 11.15 14.16
N ILE A 60 -8.70 10.22 14.21
CA ILE A 60 -9.52 9.97 15.39
C ILE A 60 -9.39 8.48 15.71
N ASP A 61 -8.57 8.17 16.71
CA ASP A 61 -8.35 6.79 17.19
C ASP A 61 -9.46 6.36 18.17
N ASP A 62 -10.71 6.43 17.71
CA ASP A 62 -11.92 6.05 18.47
C ASP A 62 -12.90 5.29 17.55
N TYR A 63 -13.94 4.71 18.12
CA TYR A 63 -15.03 4.09 17.37
C TYR A 63 -15.60 5.06 16.32
N ASN A 64 -15.74 4.59 15.08
CA ASN A 64 -16.11 5.39 13.90
C ASN A 64 -15.16 6.56 13.59
N GLY A 65 -13.86 6.41 13.89
CA GLY A 65 -12.81 7.37 13.56
C GLY A 65 -12.83 7.82 12.09
N ASN A 66 -12.87 6.87 11.15
CA ASN A 66 -12.82 7.17 9.71
C ASN A 66 -14.04 7.99 9.22
N PRO A 67 -15.30 7.63 9.53
CA PRO A 67 -16.46 8.48 9.21
C PRO A 67 -16.40 9.88 9.86
N ARG A 68 -15.92 9.97 11.11
CA ARG A 68 -15.79 11.26 11.81
C ARG A 68 -14.70 12.14 11.20
N MET A 69 -13.57 11.56 10.82
CA MET A 69 -12.50 12.23 10.09
C MET A 69 -13.00 12.71 8.73
N ALA A 70 -13.70 11.86 7.98
CA ALA A 70 -14.32 12.24 6.71
C ALA A 70 -15.28 13.42 6.88
N LYS A 71 -16.09 13.45 7.95
CA LYS A 71 -16.95 14.60 8.27
C LYS A 71 -16.14 15.85 8.62
N LYS A 72 -15.08 15.73 9.43
CA LYS A 72 -14.21 16.85 9.83
C LYS A 72 -13.47 17.48 8.64
N MET A 73 -13.19 16.66 7.62
CA MET A 73 -12.49 17.08 6.41
C MET A 73 -13.44 17.32 5.22
N ASP A 74 -14.74 17.50 5.46
CA ASP A 74 -15.75 17.74 4.42
C ASP A 74 -15.69 16.76 3.24
N GLY A 75 -15.47 15.48 3.54
CA GLY A 75 -15.38 14.40 2.55
C GLY A 75 -14.01 14.29 1.85
N ARG A 76 -13.08 15.22 2.05
CA ARG A 76 -11.75 15.23 1.41
C ARG A 76 -10.94 13.97 1.71
N ALA A 77 -11.12 13.34 2.87
CA ALA A 77 -10.50 12.06 3.20
C ALA A 77 -10.79 10.98 2.14
N GLY A 78 -12.04 10.89 1.66
CA GLY A 78 -12.40 9.94 0.60
C GLY A 78 -11.70 10.23 -0.73
N LEU A 79 -11.59 11.52 -1.10
CA LEU A 79 -10.86 11.93 -2.30
C LEU A 79 -9.37 11.57 -2.20
N LEU A 80 -8.75 11.79 -1.04
CA LEU A 80 -7.35 11.41 -0.80
C LEU A 80 -7.18 9.89 -0.92
N SER A 81 -8.05 9.08 -0.31
CA SER A 81 -8.00 7.62 -0.46
C SER A 81 -8.16 7.16 -1.91
N LEU A 82 -9.00 7.82 -2.71
CA LEU A 82 -9.12 7.54 -4.14
C LEU A 82 -7.83 7.89 -4.90
N GLY A 83 -7.19 9.01 -4.57
CA GLY A 83 -5.89 9.38 -5.12
C GLY A 83 -4.82 8.32 -4.80
N SER A 84 -4.76 7.87 -3.54
CA SER A 84 -3.88 6.79 -3.09
C SER A 84 -4.12 5.49 -3.86
N LEU A 85 -5.39 5.15 -4.10
CA LEU A 85 -5.77 3.98 -4.89
C LEU A 85 -5.26 4.07 -6.32
N LEU A 86 -5.47 5.20 -6.99
CA LEU A 86 -5.01 5.41 -8.37
C LEU A 86 -3.49 5.24 -8.48
N VAL A 87 -2.72 5.82 -7.56
CA VAL A 87 -1.26 5.67 -7.53
C VAL A 87 -0.85 4.21 -7.26
N ALA A 88 -1.52 3.54 -6.32
CA ALA A 88 -1.25 2.13 -6.02
C ALA A 88 -1.51 1.21 -7.22
N MET A 89 -2.51 1.52 -8.05
CA MET A 89 -2.86 0.73 -9.22
C MET A 89 -1.81 0.79 -10.34
N GLU A 90 -0.93 1.78 -10.35
CA GLU A 90 0.21 1.87 -11.27
C GLU A 90 1.38 0.92 -10.88
N ALA A 91 1.29 0.23 -9.74
CA ALA A 91 2.34 -0.67 -9.28
C ALA A 91 2.44 -1.93 -10.16
N ASN A 92 3.66 -2.41 -10.37
CA ASN A 92 3.92 -3.67 -11.06
C ASN A 92 3.81 -4.89 -10.14
N ASP A 93 3.98 -4.70 -8.83
CA ASP A 93 4.00 -5.76 -7.85
C ASP A 93 3.34 -5.30 -6.56
N PHE A 94 2.61 -6.21 -5.93
CA PHE A 94 1.77 -5.91 -4.77
C PHE A 94 2.15 -6.81 -3.60
N VAL A 95 2.37 -6.23 -2.43
CA VAL A 95 2.50 -6.97 -1.17
C VAL A 95 1.34 -6.55 -0.28
N LEU A 96 0.35 -7.43 -0.14
CA LEU A 96 -0.95 -7.12 0.44
C LEU A 96 -1.29 -8.06 1.59
N THR A 97 -2.31 -7.71 2.35
CA THR A 97 -2.92 -8.56 3.38
C THR A 97 -4.41 -8.64 3.10
N THR A 98 -4.89 -9.72 2.48
CA THR A 98 -6.31 -9.82 2.07
C THR A 98 -7.30 -9.89 3.24
N LYS A 99 -6.85 -9.91 4.50
CA LYS A 99 -7.70 -9.58 5.65
C LYS A 99 -8.22 -8.14 5.65
N SER A 100 -7.53 -7.20 5.00
CA SER A 100 -7.98 -5.81 4.84
C SER A 100 -8.96 -5.70 3.67
N ASN A 101 -10.10 -5.04 3.88
CA ASN A 101 -11.05 -4.73 2.80
C ASN A 101 -10.40 -3.86 1.71
N TRP A 102 -9.49 -2.96 2.10
CA TRP A 102 -8.75 -2.12 1.15
C TRP A 102 -7.82 -2.95 0.27
N SER A 103 -7.08 -3.89 0.86
CA SER A 103 -6.23 -4.81 0.11
C SER A 103 -7.02 -5.79 -0.77
N GLN A 104 -8.20 -6.22 -0.34
CA GLN A 104 -9.11 -7.01 -1.19
C GLN A 104 -9.54 -6.21 -2.41
N LEU A 105 -9.99 -4.97 -2.23
CA LEU A 105 -10.37 -4.09 -3.33
C LEU A 105 -9.21 -3.93 -4.34
N MET A 106 -7.99 -3.68 -3.85
CA MET A 106 -6.81 -3.58 -4.72
C MET A 106 -6.53 -4.87 -5.50
N ASP A 107 -6.62 -6.04 -4.87
CA ASP A 107 -6.39 -7.31 -5.55
C ASP A 107 -7.46 -7.59 -6.63
N GLU A 108 -8.74 -7.30 -6.34
CA GLU A 108 -9.82 -7.40 -7.33
C GLU A 108 -9.60 -6.46 -8.51
N LEU A 109 -9.27 -5.19 -8.26
CA LEU A 109 -9.01 -4.20 -9.31
C LEU A 109 -7.80 -4.58 -10.16
N ARG A 110 -6.70 -5.03 -9.54
CA ARG A 110 -5.51 -5.47 -10.27
C ARG A 110 -5.79 -6.65 -11.19
N ARG A 111 -6.63 -7.59 -10.76
CA ARG A 111 -7.05 -8.74 -11.58
C ARG A 111 -7.97 -8.33 -12.73
N ALA A 112 -8.78 -7.28 -12.54
CA ALA A 112 -9.63 -6.74 -13.60
C ALA A 112 -8.80 -6.04 -14.71
N ILE A 113 -7.67 -5.43 -14.37
CA ILE A 113 -6.73 -4.77 -15.29
C ILE A 113 -5.66 -5.77 -15.76
N LEU A 114 -6.06 -6.94 -16.25
CA LEU A 114 -5.13 -7.87 -16.91
C LEU A 114 -5.13 -7.60 -18.41
N ASP A 115 -4.05 -7.00 -18.91
CA ASP A 115 -3.74 -7.01 -20.35
C ASP A 115 -3.36 -8.46 -20.75
N PRO A 116 -4.16 -9.13 -21.60
CA PRO A 116 -3.89 -10.51 -22.03
C PRO A 116 -2.53 -10.67 -22.73
N ARG A 117 -1.95 -9.58 -23.25
CA ARG A 117 -0.70 -9.58 -24.02
C ARG A 117 0.55 -9.64 -23.16
N CYS A 118 0.40 -9.42 -21.86
CA CYS A 118 1.51 -8.98 -21.03
C CYS A 118 2.05 -10.09 -20.08
N GLY A 119 1.43 -11.28 -20.09
CA GLY A 119 2.02 -12.52 -19.55
C GLY A 119 2.58 -12.40 -18.12
N ASN A 120 1.72 -12.17 -17.13
CA ASN A 120 2.08 -11.93 -15.71
C ASN A 120 2.79 -10.57 -15.43
N CYS A 121 2.37 -9.45 -16.04
CA CYS A 121 2.96 -8.15 -15.70
C CYS A 121 2.86 -7.78 -14.23
N THR A 122 1.75 -8.17 -13.59
CA THR A 122 1.51 -7.86 -12.19
C THR A 122 1.60 -9.12 -11.33
N SER A 123 2.34 -9.04 -10.23
CA SER A 123 2.42 -10.12 -9.23
C SER A 123 1.90 -9.65 -7.88
N MET A 124 1.43 -10.59 -7.05
CA MET A 124 0.95 -10.29 -5.70
C MET A 124 1.42 -11.36 -4.71
N ILE A 125 1.95 -10.91 -3.57
CA ILE A 125 2.21 -11.74 -2.40
C ILE A 125 1.21 -11.34 -1.31
N ASP A 126 0.38 -12.30 -0.91
CA ASP A 126 -0.56 -12.13 0.20
C ASP A 126 0.08 -12.62 1.49
N LEU A 127 0.38 -11.69 2.40
CA LEU A 127 0.99 -12.01 3.69
C LEU A 127 0.00 -12.64 4.67
N ARG A 128 -1.31 -12.43 4.49
CA ARG A 128 -2.35 -12.86 5.42
C ARG A 128 -3.65 -13.14 4.67
N LYS A 129 -3.86 -14.42 4.34
CA LYS A 129 -5.09 -14.92 3.73
C LYS A 129 -6.25 -14.88 4.74
N LYS A 130 -7.47 -14.67 4.22
CA LYS A 130 -8.73 -14.90 4.95
C LYS A 130 -8.83 -16.36 5.41
#